data_AF-A0A0B6ZI15-F1
#
_entry.id   AF-A0A0B6ZI15-F1
#
_cell.length_a   1.000
_cell.length_b   1.000
_cell.length_c   1.000
_cell.angle_alpha   90.00
_cell.angle_beta   90.00
_cell.angle_gamma   90.00
#
_symmetry.space_group_name_H-M   'P 1'
#
loop_
_entity.id
_entity.type
_entity.pdbx_description
1 polymer ?
#
loop_
_entity_poly.entity_id
_entity_poly.type
_entity_poly.pdbx_seq_one_letter_code
_entity_poly.pdbx_strand_id
1 'polypeptide(L)'
;KMAALFGHGNPLSTQVGQLIEQATDGTQATENWALYMEVCDVINETDEGPKDAIRAFRKKISQSIGKNYTSVIYCLTCIEACVKNCGRRFHVQVANKDFLHDLIKIIGPKNDPPQAVQEKVLSMIQTWADAFRGNNELKEVEKIYQELKQKGIEFPMTNLDNLAPIHTPARSVPEREQVSAHDRVGSMRGNVLDREPVPVHDLGGSSRGSTGPPGGYPPAGMRPTGYPTARIGDTGGGPLSADQTAKLRRELEVVQGNIHVMSDMLTELSPTTVDPSDLELLQELNR
;
A
#
# COMPACT_ATOMS: atom_id res chain seq x y z
N LYS A 1 -12.30 -36.50 37.17
CA LYS A 1 -13.01 -35.25 36.83
C LYS A 1 -12.98 -35.12 35.31
N MET A 2 -14.04 -35.58 34.64
CA MET A 2 -14.23 -35.49 33.19
C MET A 2 -14.81 -34.10 32.90
N ALA A 3 -14.09 -33.27 32.15
CA ALA A 3 -14.60 -32.02 31.61
C ALA A 3 -14.61 -32.12 30.08
N ALA A 4 -15.74 -31.74 29.50
CA ALA A 4 -16.07 -31.83 28.08
C ALA A 4 -14.96 -31.33 27.14
N LEU A 5 -14.55 -32.15 26.18
CA LEU A 5 -13.70 -31.78 25.04
C LEU A 5 -14.36 -32.19 23.72
N PHE A 6 -15.69 -32.05 23.65
CA PHE A 6 -16.46 -32.27 22.43
C PHE A 6 -16.06 -31.24 21.36
N GLY A 7 -15.62 -31.74 20.19
CA GLY A 7 -16.20 -31.21 18.94
C GLY A 7 -15.26 -30.70 17.86
N HIS A 8 -13.95 -30.64 18.04
CA HIS A 8 -13.09 -30.21 16.94
C HIS A 8 -11.95 -31.19 16.70
N GLY A 9 -12.04 -31.94 15.60
CA GLY A 9 -11.01 -32.86 15.14
C GLY A 9 -9.65 -32.18 14.91
N ASN A 10 -8.69 -32.95 14.37
CA ASN A 10 -7.36 -32.43 14.04
C ASN A 10 -7.49 -31.12 13.24
N PRO A 11 -6.91 -29.98 13.70
CA PRO A 11 -7.02 -28.72 12.97
C PRO A 11 -6.53 -28.78 11.52
N LEU A 12 -5.59 -29.70 11.23
CA LEU A 12 -5.07 -29.90 9.88
C LEU A 12 -5.96 -30.81 9.00
N SER A 13 -7.03 -31.40 9.55
CA SER A 13 -7.98 -32.19 8.75
C SER A 13 -9.15 -31.38 8.19
N THR A 14 -9.30 -30.10 8.58
CA THR A 14 -10.31 -29.20 7.99
C THR A 14 -9.87 -28.77 6.59
N GLN A 15 -10.81 -28.27 5.77
CA GLN A 15 -10.49 -27.79 4.42
C GLN A 15 -9.36 -26.75 4.44
N VAL A 16 -9.52 -25.69 5.24
CA VAL A 16 -8.49 -24.65 5.39
C VAL A 16 -7.21 -25.19 6.02
N GLY A 17 -7.32 -26.16 6.93
CA GLY A 17 -6.17 -26.78 7.59
C GLY A 17 -5.27 -27.57 6.63
N GLN A 18 -5.87 -28.31 5.70
CA GLN A 18 -5.15 -29.05 4.65
C GLN A 18 -4.45 -28.09 3.68
N LEU A 19 -5.14 -27.01 3.27
CA LEU A 19 -4.55 -25.96 2.44
C LEU A 19 -3.37 -25.29 3.14
N ILE A 20 -3.52 -24.95 4.43
CA ILE A 20 -2.41 -24.39 5.23
C ILE A 20 -1.25 -25.39 5.31
N GLU A 21 -1.52 -26.68 5.54
CA GLU A 21 -0.46 -27.69 5.63
C GLU A 21 0.37 -27.77 4.35
N GLN A 22 -0.31 -27.75 3.19
CA GLN A 22 0.30 -27.73 1.87
C GLN A 22 1.02 -26.42 1.59
N ALA A 23 0.38 -25.27 1.81
CA ALA A 23 0.93 -23.95 1.52
C ALA A 23 2.20 -23.62 2.33
N THR A 24 2.40 -24.32 3.44
CA THR A 24 3.49 -24.11 4.39
C THR A 24 4.42 -25.32 4.48
N ASP A 25 4.45 -26.16 3.44
CA ASP A 25 5.44 -27.23 3.35
C ASP A 25 6.85 -26.62 3.15
N GLY A 26 7.71 -26.80 4.16
CA GLY A 26 9.08 -26.29 4.14
C GLY A 26 10.02 -27.03 3.19
N THR A 27 9.54 -28.00 2.41
CA THR A 27 10.28 -28.61 1.30
C THR A 27 10.13 -27.83 -0.01
N GLN A 28 9.17 -26.90 -0.09
CA GLN A 28 9.01 -26.01 -1.23
C GLN A 28 10.18 -25.02 -1.33
N ALA A 29 10.53 -24.64 -2.55
CA ALA A 29 11.63 -23.71 -2.80
C ALA A 29 11.25 -22.24 -2.48
N THR A 30 9.99 -21.88 -2.71
CA THR A 30 9.45 -20.52 -2.57
C THR A 30 8.01 -20.55 -2.06
N GLU A 31 7.48 -19.40 -1.65
CA GLU A 31 6.07 -19.27 -1.26
C GLU A 31 5.13 -19.64 -2.41
N ASN A 32 4.09 -20.41 -2.10
CA ASN A 32 3.02 -20.70 -3.02
C ASN A 32 1.86 -19.71 -2.81
N TRP A 33 1.94 -18.57 -3.49
CA TRP A 33 0.93 -17.51 -3.40
C TRP A 33 -0.46 -17.94 -3.86
N ALA A 34 -0.56 -18.88 -4.80
CA ALA A 34 -1.85 -19.41 -5.22
C ALA A 34 -2.56 -20.10 -4.05
N LEU A 35 -1.84 -20.95 -3.30
CA LEU A 35 -2.40 -21.57 -2.09
C LEU A 35 -2.69 -20.55 -0.99
N TYR A 36 -1.91 -19.47 -0.85
CA TYR A 36 -2.21 -18.41 0.13
C TYR A 36 -3.53 -17.70 -0.18
N MET A 37 -3.82 -17.45 -1.46
CA MET A 37 -5.09 -16.84 -1.87
C MET A 37 -6.25 -17.81 -1.63
N GLU A 38 -6.09 -19.09 -1.96
CA GLU A 38 -7.12 -20.11 -1.69
C GLU A 38 -7.42 -20.23 -0.18
N VAL A 39 -6.40 -20.13 0.68
CA VAL A 39 -6.60 -20.07 2.14
C VAL A 39 -7.43 -18.83 2.53
N CYS A 40 -7.16 -17.66 1.94
CA CYS A 40 -7.93 -16.44 2.21
C CYS A 40 -9.39 -16.59 1.77
N ASP A 41 -9.62 -17.20 0.61
CA ASP A 41 -10.96 -17.44 0.07
C ASP A 41 -11.77 -18.34 1.00
N VAL A 42 -11.22 -19.48 1.43
CA VAL A 42 -11.89 -20.39 2.38
C VAL A 42 -12.17 -19.71 3.73
N ILE A 43 -11.26 -18.86 4.22
CA ILE A 43 -11.47 -18.08 5.45
C ILE A 43 -12.65 -17.12 5.31
N ASN A 44 -12.78 -16.47 4.16
CA ASN A 44 -13.81 -15.48 3.91
C ASN A 44 -15.19 -16.11 3.63
N GLU A 45 -15.22 -17.23 2.90
CA GLU A 45 -16.45 -17.88 2.42
C GLU A 45 -17.15 -18.75 3.48
N THR A 46 -16.42 -19.23 4.48
CA THR A 46 -16.96 -20.18 5.46
C THR A 46 -17.13 -19.57 6.85
N ASP A 47 -18.16 -20.02 7.59
CA ASP A 47 -18.46 -19.50 8.94
C ASP A 47 -17.39 -19.87 9.98
N GLU A 48 -16.84 -21.08 9.89
CA GLU A 48 -15.79 -21.56 10.80
C GLU A 48 -14.37 -21.31 10.28
N GLY A 49 -14.22 -20.88 9.01
CA GLY A 49 -12.94 -20.63 8.35
C GLY A 49 -11.94 -19.85 9.19
N PRO A 50 -12.30 -18.68 9.76
CA PRO A 50 -11.38 -17.89 10.57
C PRO A 50 -10.85 -18.64 11.81
N LYS A 51 -11.72 -19.38 12.52
CA LYS A 51 -11.32 -20.10 13.73
C LYS A 51 -10.47 -21.32 13.39
N ASP A 52 -10.87 -22.08 12.38
CA ASP A 52 -10.15 -23.27 11.94
C ASP A 52 -8.78 -22.92 11.36
N ALA A 53 -8.67 -21.81 10.62
CA ALA A 53 -7.39 -21.31 10.13
C ALA A 53 -6.42 -21.01 11.28
N ILE A 54 -6.85 -20.27 12.31
CA ILE A 54 -5.99 -19.97 13.47
C ILE A 54 -5.57 -21.25 14.20
N ARG A 55 -6.48 -22.21 14.37
CA ARG A 55 -6.15 -23.51 14.99
C ARG A 55 -5.13 -24.29 14.15
N ALA A 56 -5.28 -24.30 12.83
CA ALA A 56 -4.36 -24.94 11.90
C ALA A 56 -2.98 -24.27 11.90
N PHE A 57 -2.91 -22.94 11.81
CA PHE A 57 -1.66 -22.19 11.89
C PHE A 57 -0.92 -22.45 13.20
N ARG A 58 -1.60 -22.38 14.36
CA ARG A 58 -1.01 -22.70 15.66
C ARG A 58 -0.44 -24.12 15.69
N LYS A 59 -1.18 -25.08 15.15
CA LYS A 59 -0.75 -26.49 15.07
C LYS A 59 0.49 -26.65 14.19
N LYS A 60 0.49 -26.07 12.99
CA LYS A 60 1.59 -26.15 12.02
C LYS A 60 2.85 -25.46 12.53
N ILE A 61 2.73 -24.26 13.09
CA ILE A 61 3.83 -23.53 13.72
C ILE A 61 4.42 -24.37 14.86
N SER A 62 3.58 -24.91 15.74
CA SER A 62 4.05 -25.75 16.86
C SER A 62 4.78 -27.03 16.41
N GLN A 63 4.42 -27.60 15.26
CA GLN A 63 5.13 -28.75 14.68
C GLN A 63 6.49 -28.38 14.08
N SER A 64 6.64 -27.12 13.62
CA SER A 64 7.77 -26.67 12.82
C SER A 64 8.84 -25.92 13.63
N ILE A 65 8.47 -25.25 14.72
CA ILE A 65 9.42 -24.54 15.60
C ILE A 65 10.54 -25.48 16.06
N GLY A 66 11.79 -25.01 15.95
CA GLY A 66 12.99 -25.76 16.34
C GLY A 66 13.35 -26.93 15.41
N LYS A 67 12.63 -27.10 14.29
CA LYS A 67 12.86 -28.19 13.32
C LYS A 67 12.96 -27.71 11.88
N ASN A 68 12.05 -26.83 11.47
CA ASN A 68 11.97 -26.32 10.10
C ASN A 68 11.51 -24.85 10.11
N TYR A 69 12.46 -23.93 10.11
CA TYR A 69 12.16 -22.49 10.13
C TYR A 69 11.64 -21.95 8.79
N THR A 70 11.90 -22.64 7.67
CA THR A 70 11.28 -22.33 6.37
C THR A 70 9.76 -22.48 6.45
N SER A 71 9.28 -23.61 6.98
CA SER A 71 7.85 -23.84 7.25
C SER A 71 7.26 -22.79 8.19
N VAL A 72 8.01 -22.36 9.22
CA VAL A 72 7.58 -21.28 10.13
C VAL A 72 7.44 -19.95 9.38
N ILE A 73 8.40 -19.57 8.54
CA ILE A 73 8.33 -18.36 7.72
C ILE A 73 7.14 -18.40 6.76
N TYR A 74 6.89 -19.53 6.09
CA TYR A 74 5.73 -19.69 5.21
C TYR A 74 4.41 -19.57 5.99
N CYS A 75 4.32 -20.12 7.20
CA CYS A 75 3.16 -19.90 8.06
C CYS A 75 2.95 -18.42 8.37
N LEU A 76 4.00 -17.72 8.80
CA LEU A 76 3.94 -16.31 9.16
C LEU A 76 3.55 -15.43 7.97
N THR A 77 4.10 -15.71 6.78
CA THR A 77 3.76 -15.00 5.54
C THR A 77 2.32 -15.27 5.10
N CYS A 78 1.84 -16.50 5.22
CA CYS A 78 0.44 -16.84 4.94
C CYS A 78 -0.52 -16.15 5.92
N ILE A 79 -0.20 -16.10 7.23
CA ILE A 79 -0.98 -15.33 8.21
C ILE A 79 -1.03 -13.84 7.85
N GLU A 80 0.09 -13.25 7.44
CA GLU A 80 0.14 -11.86 7.00
C GLU A 80 -0.75 -11.62 5.77
N ALA A 81 -0.70 -12.51 4.78
CA ALA A 81 -1.58 -12.46 3.62
C ALA A 81 -3.06 -12.55 4.03
N CYS A 82 -3.40 -13.43 4.97
CA CYS A 82 -4.76 -13.55 5.50
C CYS A 82 -5.20 -12.25 6.22
N VAL A 83 -4.34 -11.59 7.00
CA VAL A 83 -4.70 -10.31 7.63
C VAL A 83 -4.95 -9.22 6.58
N LYS A 84 -4.19 -9.20 5.49
CA LYS A 84 -4.34 -8.23 4.39
C LYS A 84 -5.60 -8.47 3.54
N ASN A 85 -6.02 -9.72 3.37
CA ASN A 85 -7.07 -10.10 2.41
C ASN A 85 -8.37 -10.58 3.07
N CYS A 86 -8.39 -10.86 4.37
CA CYS A 86 -9.58 -11.29 5.09
C CYS A 86 -10.22 -10.14 5.87
N GLY A 87 -11.52 -10.30 6.16
CA GLY A 87 -12.28 -9.30 6.89
C GLY A 87 -12.15 -9.36 8.43
N ARG A 88 -12.93 -8.50 9.09
CA ARG A 88 -13.03 -8.34 10.56
C ARG A 88 -13.13 -9.67 11.31
N ARG A 89 -13.87 -10.66 10.77
CA ARG A 89 -14.06 -11.98 11.40
C ARG A 89 -12.72 -12.69 11.66
N PHE A 90 -11.74 -12.56 10.76
CA PHE A 90 -10.41 -13.09 10.93
C PHE A 90 -9.53 -12.21 11.82
N HIS A 91 -9.61 -10.88 11.66
CA HIS A 91 -8.84 -9.93 12.46
C HIS A 91 -9.09 -10.09 13.97
N VAL A 92 -10.33 -10.35 14.38
CA VAL A 92 -10.66 -10.62 15.79
C VAL A 92 -9.97 -11.88 16.32
N GLN A 93 -9.82 -12.91 15.49
CA GLN A 93 -9.10 -14.13 15.89
C GLN A 93 -7.59 -13.88 16.00
N VAL A 94 -7.03 -13.06 15.10
CA VAL A 94 -5.61 -12.66 15.13
C VAL A 94 -5.30 -11.73 16.30
N ALA A 95 -6.21 -10.82 16.64
CA ALA A 95 -6.09 -9.92 17.78
C ALA A 95 -6.41 -10.60 19.13
N ASN A 96 -6.52 -11.93 19.16
CA ASN A 96 -6.68 -12.67 20.38
C ASN A 96 -5.35 -12.73 21.16
N LYS A 97 -5.40 -12.42 22.46
CA LYS A 97 -4.25 -12.41 23.37
C LYS A 97 -3.43 -13.70 23.33
N ASP A 98 -4.09 -14.86 23.33
CA ASP A 98 -3.40 -16.15 23.35
C ASP A 98 -2.66 -16.42 22.05
N PHE A 99 -3.26 -16.04 20.92
CA PHE A 99 -2.61 -16.16 19.61
C PHE A 99 -1.40 -15.23 19.49
N LEU A 100 -1.51 -13.98 19.94
CA LEU A 100 -0.39 -13.03 19.96
C LEU A 100 0.76 -13.52 20.85
N HIS A 101 0.46 -14.08 22.02
CA HIS A 101 1.48 -14.68 22.88
C HIS A 101 2.14 -15.91 22.24
N ASP A 102 1.39 -16.73 21.49
CA ASP A 102 1.97 -17.83 20.72
C ASP A 102 2.94 -17.32 19.65
N LEU A 103 2.64 -16.20 18.97
CA LEU A 103 3.58 -15.57 18.04
C LEU A 103 4.86 -15.08 18.74
N ILE A 104 4.73 -14.39 19.87
CA ILE A 104 5.90 -13.94 20.67
C ILE A 104 6.73 -15.12 21.15
N LYS A 105 6.08 -16.23 21.49
CA LYS A 105 6.78 -17.44 21.91
C LYS A 105 7.68 -17.99 20.83
N ILE A 106 7.36 -17.81 19.54
CA ILE A 106 8.24 -18.21 18.41
C ILE A 106 9.62 -17.59 18.59
N ILE A 107 9.67 -16.30 18.93
CA ILE A 107 10.89 -15.49 19.11
C ILE A 107 11.46 -15.52 20.53
N GLY A 108 10.91 -16.38 21.39
CA GLY A 108 11.40 -16.54 22.75
C GLY A 108 12.79 -17.19 22.78
N PRO A 109 13.61 -16.91 23.81
CA PRO A 109 14.98 -17.41 23.93
C PRO A 109 15.07 -18.94 23.97
N LYS A 110 13.98 -19.63 24.31
CA LYS A 110 13.90 -21.09 24.30
C LYS A 110 14.03 -21.70 22.89
N ASN A 111 13.59 -20.98 21.86
CA ASN A 111 13.57 -21.51 20.50
C ASN A 111 14.81 -21.11 19.69
N ASP A 112 15.51 -20.03 20.10
CA ASP A 112 16.67 -19.45 19.40
C ASP A 112 16.48 -19.37 17.87
N PRO A 113 15.45 -18.66 17.38
CA PRO A 113 15.12 -18.69 15.97
C PRO A 113 16.05 -17.79 15.13
N PRO A 114 16.19 -18.06 13.83
CA PRO A 114 16.93 -17.19 12.91
C PRO A 114 16.41 -15.73 12.93
N GLN A 115 17.31 -14.78 12.69
CA GLN A 115 16.99 -13.33 12.69
C GLN A 115 15.79 -13.00 11.79
N ALA A 116 15.71 -13.59 10.59
CA ALA A 116 14.60 -13.38 9.67
C ALA A 116 13.21 -13.72 10.27
N VAL A 117 13.13 -14.75 11.12
CA VAL A 117 11.89 -15.12 11.83
C VAL A 117 11.57 -14.08 12.90
N GLN A 118 12.58 -13.60 13.61
CA GLN A 118 12.43 -12.56 14.63
C GLN A 118 11.90 -11.27 14.03
N GLU A 119 12.56 -10.78 12.97
CA GLU A 119 12.17 -9.58 12.24
C GLU A 119 10.75 -9.70 11.68
N LYS A 120 10.40 -10.85 11.09
CA LYS A 120 9.05 -11.10 10.56
C LYS A 120 7.97 -10.97 11.62
N VAL A 121 8.12 -11.65 12.77
CA VAL A 121 7.13 -11.61 13.86
C VAL A 121 6.98 -10.19 14.41
N LEU A 122 8.09 -9.50 14.67
CA LEU A 122 8.07 -8.13 15.19
C LEU A 122 7.45 -7.15 14.18
N SER A 123 7.80 -7.27 12.90
CA SER A 123 7.22 -6.47 11.83
C SER A 123 5.71 -6.65 11.70
N MET A 124 5.21 -7.90 11.81
CA MET A 124 3.78 -8.19 11.78
C MET A 124 3.06 -7.54 12.96
N ILE A 125 3.57 -7.72 14.19
CA ILE A 125 2.97 -7.12 15.40
C ILE A 125 2.92 -5.59 15.29
N GLN A 126 4.00 -4.96 14.84
CA GLN A 126 4.04 -3.51 14.65
C GLN A 126 3.04 -3.05 13.59
N THR A 127 3.04 -3.69 12.42
CA THR A 127 2.15 -3.34 11.30
C THR A 127 0.68 -3.46 11.72
N TRP A 128 0.33 -4.51 12.45
CA TRP A 128 -1.04 -4.72 12.93
C TRP A 128 -1.42 -3.76 14.06
N ALA A 129 -0.50 -3.41 14.96
CA ALA A 129 -0.74 -2.41 16.00
C ALA A 129 -1.06 -1.04 15.39
N ASP A 130 -0.38 -0.66 14.31
CA ASP A 130 -0.65 0.58 13.58
C ASP A 130 -1.95 0.49 12.77
N ALA A 131 -2.18 -0.62 12.04
CA ALA A 131 -3.37 -0.80 11.22
C ALA A 131 -4.67 -0.89 12.04
N PHE A 132 -4.62 -1.44 13.25
CA PHE A 132 -5.79 -1.63 14.12
C PHE A 132 -5.96 -0.55 15.18
N ARG A 133 -5.14 0.51 15.14
CA ARG A 133 -5.19 1.62 16.10
C ARG A 133 -6.59 2.23 16.15
N GLY A 134 -7.10 2.45 17.37
CA GLY A 134 -8.43 3.02 17.59
C GLY A 134 -9.60 2.03 17.47
N ASN A 135 -9.35 0.77 17.08
CA ASN A 135 -10.38 -0.26 17.10
C ASN A 135 -10.38 -1.00 18.47
N ASN A 136 -11.42 -0.76 19.26
CA ASN A 136 -11.56 -1.33 20.61
C ASN A 136 -11.58 -2.86 20.68
N GLU A 137 -12.02 -3.53 19.61
CA GLU A 137 -12.07 -5.00 19.56
C GLU A 137 -10.70 -5.61 19.25
N LEU A 138 -9.81 -4.84 18.60
CA LEU A 138 -8.50 -5.29 18.15
C LEU A 138 -7.34 -4.69 18.99
N LYS A 139 -7.68 -3.92 20.03
CA LYS A 139 -6.75 -3.18 20.90
C LYS A 139 -5.66 -4.03 21.58
N GLU A 140 -5.86 -5.35 21.68
CA GLU A 140 -4.88 -6.22 22.31
C GLU A 140 -3.56 -6.26 21.52
N VAL A 141 -3.59 -6.07 20.20
CA VAL A 141 -2.38 -5.99 19.36
C VAL A 141 -1.54 -4.77 19.75
N GLU A 142 -2.16 -3.60 19.86
CA GLU A 142 -1.49 -2.36 20.28
C GLU A 142 -0.91 -2.52 21.69
N LYS A 143 -1.69 -3.08 22.62
CA LYS A 143 -1.23 -3.33 23.99
C LYS A 143 0.01 -4.22 24.03
N ILE A 144 -0.01 -5.35 23.30
CA ILE A 144 1.14 -6.26 23.20
C ILE A 144 2.36 -5.57 22.58
N TYR A 145 2.17 -4.77 21.53
CA TYR A 145 3.24 -3.98 20.92
C TYR A 145 3.88 -3.02 21.93
N GLN A 146 3.07 -2.26 22.68
CA GLN A 146 3.58 -1.35 23.72
C GLN A 146 4.26 -2.09 24.87
N GLU A 147 3.73 -3.24 25.31
CA GLU A 147 4.35 -4.09 26.33
C GLU A 147 5.74 -4.58 25.90
N LEU A 148 5.92 -4.96 24.64
CA LEU A 148 7.21 -5.39 24.11
C LEU A 148 8.21 -4.22 24.06
N LYS A 149 7.77 -3.03 23.64
CA LYS A 149 8.62 -1.83 23.67
C LYS A 149 9.04 -1.44 25.09
N GLN A 150 8.13 -1.52 26.05
CA GLN A 150 8.44 -1.25 27.46
C GLN A 150 9.45 -2.24 28.04
N LYS A 151 9.49 -3.48 27.52
CA LYS A 151 10.50 -4.48 27.87
C LYS A 151 11.85 -4.26 27.15
N GLY A 152 11.98 -3.21 26.35
CA GLY A 152 13.20 -2.89 25.61
C GLY A 152 13.39 -3.69 24.32
N ILE A 153 12.34 -4.34 23.80
CA ILE A 153 12.41 -4.99 22.49
C ILE A 153 12.44 -3.90 21.40
N GLU A 154 13.51 -3.90 20.62
CA GLU A 154 13.63 -3.06 19.44
C GLU A 154 12.85 -3.67 18.27
N PHE A 155 12.01 -2.85 17.65
CA PHE A 155 11.25 -3.24 16.47
C PHE A 155 11.99 -2.78 15.20
N PRO A 156 11.87 -3.52 14.09
CA PRO A 156 12.46 -3.11 12.82
C PRO A 156 11.93 -1.74 12.40
N MET A 157 12.75 -0.98 11.66
CA MET A 157 12.31 0.29 11.08
C MET A 157 11.10 0.01 10.18
N THR A 158 10.05 0.81 10.35
CA THR A 158 8.85 0.71 9.52
C THR A 158 9.26 0.97 8.08
N ASN A 159 9.29 -0.07 7.25
CA ASN A 159 9.78 0.07 5.89
C ASN A 159 8.69 0.77 5.08
N LEU A 160 8.82 2.11 4.97
CA LEU A 160 7.91 2.98 4.23
C LEU A 160 7.85 2.62 2.74
N ASP A 161 8.83 1.86 2.22
CA ASP A 161 8.89 1.43 0.81
C ASP A 161 7.76 0.45 0.43
N ASN A 162 7.12 -0.21 1.41
CA ASN A 162 5.93 -1.04 1.16
C ASN A 162 4.62 -0.23 1.08
N LEU A 163 4.66 1.06 1.41
CA LEU A 163 3.61 2.03 1.12
C LEU A 163 4.07 2.83 -0.10
N ALA A 164 3.92 2.24 -1.29
CA ALA A 164 4.28 2.92 -2.53
C ALA A 164 3.66 4.33 -2.54
N PRO A 165 4.47 5.41 -2.68
CA PRO A 165 3.94 6.75 -2.86
C PRO A 165 3.01 6.72 -4.08
N ILE A 166 1.75 7.12 -3.90
CA ILE A 166 0.81 7.26 -5.01
C ILE A 166 1.34 8.38 -5.91
N HIS A 167 2.10 8.01 -6.93
CA HIS A 167 2.44 8.86 -8.06
C HIS A 167 1.34 8.74 -9.12
N THR A 168 0.08 8.94 -8.75
CA THR A 168 -0.92 9.24 -9.78
C THR A 168 -0.61 10.64 -10.32
N PRO A 169 -0.32 10.79 -11.61
CA PRO A 169 -0.13 12.12 -12.20
C PRO A 169 -1.40 12.96 -11.98
N ALA A 170 -1.21 14.28 -11.87
CA ALA A 170 -2.32 15.22 -11.71
C ALA A 170 -3.36 15.02 -12.83
N ARG A 171 -4.64 14.97 -12.45
CA ARG A 171 -5.77 14.81 -13.36
C ARG A 171 -5.71 15.90 -14.44
N SER A 172 -5.49 15.49 -15.69
CA SER A 172 -5.35 16.40 -16.84
C SER A 172 -6.67 17.00 -17.31
N VAL A 173 -7.79 16.58 -16.72
CA VAL A 173 -9.13 17.03 -17.09
C VAL A 173 -9.59 18.09 -16.09
N PRO A 174 -9.81 19.35 -16.51
CA PRO A 174 -10.38 20.36 -15.62
C PRO A 174 -11.75 19.90 -15.12
N GLU A 175 -11.96 20.06 -13.82
CA GLU A 175 -13.21 19.75 -13.14
C GLU A 175 -14.32 20.64 -13.71
N ARG A 176 -15.28 20.04 -14.43
CA ARG A 176 -16.50 20.76 -14.78
C ARG A 176 -17.27 21.00 -13.49
N GLU A 177 -17.35 22.25 -13.07
CA GLU A 177 -18.20 22.67 -11.95
C GLU A 177 -19.62 22.10 -12.15
N GLN A 178 -19.97 21.13 -11.30
CA GLN A 178 -21.34 20.73 -11.14
C GLN A 178 -22.05 21.86 -10.38
N VAL A 179 -22.83 22.65 -11.12
CA VAL A 179 -23.77 23.60 -10.53
C VAL A 179 -24.76 22.83 -9.63
N SER A 180 -24.59 22.98 -8.32
CA SER A 180 -25.49 22.41 -7.32
C SER A 180 -26.83 23.14 -7.37
N ALA A 181 -27.85 22.46 -7.90
CA ALA A 181 -29.24 22.89 -7.84
C ALA A 181 -29.87 22.41 -6.52
N HIS A 182 -29.51 23.04 -5.41
CA HIS A 182 -30.22 22.86 -4.13
C HIS A 182 -30.16 24.14 -3.29
N ASP A 183 -31.06 25.08 -3.59
CA ASP A 183 -31.74 25.91 -2.58
C ASP A 183 -32.75 26.85 -3.24
N ARG A 184 -33.92 26.33 -3.66
CA ARG A 184 -35.13 27.15 -3.90
C ARG A 184 -36.41 26.32 -3.72
N VAL A 185 -36.84 26.09 -2.48
CA VAL A 185 -38.26 25.93 -2.16
C VAL A 185 -38.55 26.66 -0.85
N GLY A 186 -39.29 27.77 -0.94
CA GLY A 186 -39.86 28.43 0.24
C GLY A 186 -40.18 29.90 0.04
N SER A 187 -41.31 30.19 -0.62
CA SER A 187 -42.30 31.21 -0.21
C SER A 187 -43.04 31.79 -1.43
N MET A 188 -44.31 31.41 -1.57
CA MET A 188 -45.25 32.10 -2.44
C MET A 188 -45.79 33.35 -1.73
N ARG A 189 -45.81 34.49 -2.43
CA ARG A 189 -46.99 35.37 -2.69
C ARG A 189 -46.60 36.85 -2.77
N GLY A 190 -47.02 37.49 -3.86
CA GLY A 190 -47.63 38.83 -3.80
C GLY A 190 -46.88 39.98 -4.47
N ASN A 191 -47.50 40.48 -5.54
CA ASN A 191 -47.44 41.83 -6.12
C ASN A 191 -46.25 42.26 -6.98
N VAL A 192 -46.42 41.99 -8.28
CA VAL A 192 -46.59 42.98 -9.36
C VAL A 192 -46.29 44.44 -8.98
N LEU A 193 -45.21 44.99 -9.53
CA LEU A 193 -45.19 46.32 -10.15
C LEU A 193 -44.21 46.30 -11.34
N ASP A 194 -44.63 47.05 -12.36
CA ASP A 194 -44.21 47.07 -13.75
C ASP A 194 -42.74 47.43 -14.09
N ARG A 195 -42.32 46.86 -15.24
CA ARG A 195 -41.54 47.43 -16.37
C ARG A 195 -40.29 48.29 -16.12
N GLU A 196 -39.15 47.79 -16.63
CA GLU A 196 -38.30 48.32 -17.75
C GLU A 196 -38.25 49.86 -18.02
N PRO A 197 -37.23 50.41 -18.72
CA PRO A 197 -35.83 50.00 -18.90
C PRO A 197 -34.81 51.18 -18.84
N VAL A 198 -33.55 50.83 -19.09
CA VAL A 198 -32.28 51.58 -19.33
C VAL A 198 -32.37 53.03 -19.86
N PRO A 199 -31.30 53.82 -19.64
CA PRO A 199 -30.64 54.47 -20.78
C PRO A 199 -29.12 54.23 -20.83
N VAL A 200 -28.68 53.84 -22.02
CA VAL A 200 -27.29 53.83 -22.50
C VAL A 200 -26.93 55.21 -23.07
N HIS A 201 -25.70 55.68 -22.83
CA HIS A 201 -24.83 56.49 -23.70
C HIS A 201 -23.58 56.86 -22.85
N ASP A 202 -22.42 56.25 -23.07
CA ASP A 202 -21.43 56.42 -24.15
C ASP A 202 -20.32 57.42 -23.77
N LEU A 203 -19.07 56.96 -23.84
CA LEU A 203 -17.94 57.57 -24.55
C LEU A 203 -16.60 57.28 -23.87
N GLY A 204 -15.70 56.66 -24.65
CA GLY A 204 -14.33 57.14 -24.71
C GLY A 204 -13.23 56.08 -24.66
N GLY A 205 -12.63 55.79 -25.83
CA GLY A 205 -11.17 55.57 -25.88
C GLY A 205 -10.68 54.32 -26.61
N SER A 206 -10.55 54.43 -27.94
CA SER A 206 -9.47 53.94 -28.82
C SER A 206 -8.32 53.15 -28.15
N SER A 207 -7.75 52.08 -28.70
CA SER A 207 -7.54 51.72 -30.11
C SER A 207 -6.87 50.33 -30.21
N ARG A 208 -7.24 49.58 -31.27
CA ARG A 208 -6.44 48.71 -32.18
C ARG A 208 -5.15 48.11 -31.59
N GLY A 209 -4.91 46.80 -31.61
CA GLY A 209 -5.24 45.83 -32.64
C GLY A 209 -3.95 45.13 -33.08
N SER A 210 -3.89 43.82 -32.80
CA SER A 210 -3.18 42.74 -33.47
C SER A 210 -1.91 43.02 -34.30
N THR A 211 -0.84 42.28 -34.02
CA THR A 211 -0.09 41.44 -35.00
C THR A 211 1.00 40.64 -34.27
N GLY A 212 1.19 39.37 -34.65
CA GLY A 212 2.21 38.46 -34.09
C GLY A 212 3.65 38.72 -34.56
N PRO A 213 4.49 37.66 -34.62
CA PRO A 213 5.69 37.44 -33.79
C PRO A 213 6.99 37.82 -34.53
N PRO A 214 8.21 37.79 -33.91
CA PRO A 214 9.00 36.55 -33.87
C PRO A 214 10.08 36.43 -32.76
N GLY A 215 10.55 35.20 -32.50
CA GLY A 215 11.97 34.82 -32.32
C GLY A 215 12.81 35.35 -31.14
N GLY A 216 13.60 34.45 -30.54
CA GLY A 216 14.82 34.85 -29.82
C GLY A 216 15.21 33.93 -28.66
N TYR A 217 16.08 32.95 -28.93
CA TYR A 217 16.95 32.39 -27.89
C TYR A 217 17.89 33.50 -27.36
N PRO A 218 18.19 33.57 -26.05
CA PRO A 218 19.41 34.20 -25.59
C PRO A 218 20.55 33.17 -25.39
N PRO A 219 21.81 33.63 -25.51
CA PRO A 219 22.98 32.78 -25.70
C PRO A 219 23.63 32.31 -24.38
N ALA A 220 24.50 31.32 -24.51
CA ALA A 220 25.43 30.91 -23.48
C ALA A 220 26.41 32.05 -23.12
N GLY A 221 26.58 32.29 -21.82
CA GLY A 221 27.72 33.03 -21.29
C GLY A 221 27.39 34.37 -20.66
N MET A 222 26.98 34.37 -19.38
CA MET A 222 27.36 35.41 -18.42
C MET A 222 27.03 34.94 -16.99
N ARG A 223 28.05 34.87 -16.13
CA ARG A 223 27.87 34.74 -14.68
C ARG A 223 27.39 36.09 -14.14
N PRO A 224 26.36 36.15 -13.29
CA PRO A 224 26.20 37.22 -12.34
C PRO A 224 26.46 36.71 -10.91
N THR A 225 27.22 37.54 -10.22
CA THR A 225 27.58 37.56 -8.83
C THR A 225 26.38 37.59 -7.87
N GLY A 226 26.46 36.74 -6.84
CA GLY A 226 26.15 37.01 -5.43
C GLY A 226 24.78 37.57 -5.02
N TYR A 227 23.96 36.72 -4.39
CA TYR A 227 22.97 37.04 -3.33
C TYR A 227 22.86 35.83 -2.36
N PRO A 228 22.37 36.04 -1.11
CA PRO A 228 23.01 35.52 0.09
C PRO A 228 22.61 34.08 0.45
N THR A 229 23.58 33.30 0.90
CA THR A 229 23.35 31.99 1.53
C THR A 229 22.61 32.19 2.85
N ALA A 230 21.33 31.83 2.88
CA ALA A 230 20.60 31.62 4.12
C ALA A 230 21.31 30.50 4.89
N ARG A 231 21.85 30.83 6.06
CA ARG A 231 22.41 29.88 7.01
C ARG A 231 21.28 28.99 7.51
N ILE A 232 21.19 27.77 6.96
CA ILE A 232 20.45 26.69 7.59
C ILE A 232 21.28 26.23 8.78
N GLY A 233 20.64 26.25 9.95
CA GLY A 233 21.21 25.82 11.21
C GLY A 233 21.73 24.39 11.13
N ASP A 234 22.88 24.22 11.75
CA ASP A 234 23.50 22.96 12.12
C ASP A 234 22.54 22.10 12.95
N THR A 235 22.04 21.02 12.34
CA THR A 235 21.69 19.80 13.04
C THR A 235 22.15 18.59 12.23
N GLY A 236 23.41 18.18 12.43
CA GLY A 236 23.76 16.75 12.52
C GLY A 236 23.83 15.90 11.24
N GLY A 237 24.21 16.47 10.09
CA GLY A 237 24.52 15.68 8.88
C GLY A 237 26.01 15.37 8.76
N GLY A 238 26.46 14.23 9.28
CA GLY A 238 27.79 13.71 8.97
C GLY A 238 27.94 13.44 7.45
N PRO A 239 29.17 13.40 6.91
CA PRO A 239 29.38 13.06 5.50
C PRO A 239 28.74 11.71 5.19
N LEU A 240 27.95 11.62 4.13
CA LEU A 240 27.39 10.36 3.66
C LEU A 240 28.53 9.34 3.52
N SER A 241 28.37 8.16 4.12
CA SER A 241 29.37 7.09 4.01
C SER A 241 29.64 6.77 2.53
N ALA A 242 30.88 6.38 2.22
CA ALA A 242 31.27 6.00 0.86
C ALA A 242 30.33 4.93 0.27
N ASP A 243 29.83 4.02 1.11
CA ASP A 243 28.89 2.98 0.72
C ASP A 243 27.51 3.52 0.38
N GLN A 244 27.01 4.51 1.13
CA GLN A 244 25.73 5.16 0.81
C GLN A 244 25.82 5.97 -0.48
N THR A 245 26.95 6.65 -0.69
CA THR A 245 27.21 7.36 -1.95
C THR A 245 27.33 6.41 -3.14
N ALA A 246 27.99 5.25 -2.96
CA ALA A 246 28.10 4.23 -4.00
C ALA A 246 26.75 3.57 -4.32
N LYS A 247 25.91 3.33 -3.31
CA LYS A 247 24.55 2.79 -3.49
C LYS A 247 23.67 3.77 -4.28
N LEU A 248 23.66 5.05 -3.88
CA LEU A 248 22.89 6.09 -4.57
C LEU A 248 23.33 6.27 -6.03
N ARG A 249 24.62 6.13 -6.33
CA ARG A 249 25.12 6.17 -7.72
C ARG A 249 24.60 5.01 -8.56
N ARG A 250 24.60 3.78 -8.02
CA ARG A 250 24.05 2.62 -8.73
C ARG A 250 22.55 2.76 -8.98
N GLU A 251 21.80 3.25 -8.00
CA GLU A 251 20.36 3.49 -8.16
C GLU A 251 20.09 4.58 -9.21
N LEU A 252 20.90 5.64 -9.24
CA LEU A 252 20.81 6.68 -10.27
C LEU A 252 21.10 6.14 -11.68
N GLU A 253 22.09 5.25 -11.83
CA GLU A 253 22.41 4.60 -13.11
C GLU A 253 21.24 3.75 -13.63
N VAL A 254 20.58 2.99 -12.76
CA VAL A 254 19.40 2.20 -13.13
C VAL A 254 18.25 3.12 -13.58
N VAL A 255 17.99 4.20 -12.84
CA VAL A 255 16.92 5.15 -13.19
C VAL A 255 17.21 5.85 -14.52
N GLN A 256 18.46 6.25 -14.76
CA GLN A 256 18.85 6.84 -16.03
C GLN A 256 18.69 5.87 -17.20
N GLY A 257 19.03 4.59 -17.00
CA GLY A 257 18.77 3.54 -17.98
C GLY A 257 17.28 3.38 -18.29
N ASN A 258 16.42 3.35 -17.27
CA ASN A 258 14.98 3.23 -17.44
C ASN A 258 14.38 4.43 -18.19
N ILE A 259 14.85 5.65 -17.91
CA ILE A 259 14.45 6.86 -18.63
C ILE A 259 14.86 6.77 -20.10
N HIS A 260 16.06 6.24 -20.38
CA HIS A 260 16.52 6.10 -21.75
C HIS A 260 15.68 5.08 -22.54
N VAL A 261 15.42 3.90 -21.96
CA VAL A 261 14.56 2.88 -22.59
C VAL A 261 13.16 3.43 -22.84
N MET A 262 12.59 4.14 -21.86
CA MET A 262 11.27 4.75 -22.02
C MET A 262 11.26 5.85 -23.08
N SER A 263 12.34 6.63 -23.20
CA SER A 263 12.51 7.60 -24.28
C SER A 263 12.57 6.91 -25.65
N ASP A 264 13.32 5.81 -25.76
CA ASP A 264 13.44 5.05 -27.01
C ASP A 264 12.10 4.44 -27.41
N MET A 265 11.37 3.84 -26.46
CA MET A 265 10.01 3.32 -26.68
C MET A 265 9.02 4.42 -27.10
N LEU A 266 9.15 5.64 -26.55
CA LEU A 266 8.32 6.78 -26.95
C LEU A 266 8.70 7.31 -28.34
N THR A 267 9.95 7.13 -28.79
CA THR A 267 10.37 7.50 -30.15
C THR A 267 9.98 6.47 -31.22
N GLU A 268 9.83 5.20 -30.86
CA GLU A 268 9.31 4.16 -31.76
C GLU A 268 7.81 4.36 -32.07
N LEU A 269 7.07 5.02 -31.18
CA LEU A 269 5.68 5.43 -31.42
C LEU A 269 5.63 6.74 -32.21
N SER A 270 5.94 6.67 -33.50
CA SER A 270 5.59 7.74 -34.43
C SER A 270 4.05 7.86 -34.51
N PRO A 271 3.43 8.99 -34.13
CA PRO A 271 1.97 9.12 -34.01
C PRO A 271 1.17 8.95 -35.32
N THR A 272 1.85 8.68 -36.44
CA THR A 272 1.27 8.69 -37.79
C THR A 272 1.36 7.36 -38.51
N THR A 273 1.89 6.31 -37.89
CA THR A 273 1.99 4.98 -38.49
C THR A 273 1.35 3.96 -37.57
N VAL A 274 0.02 3.87 -37.64
CA VAL A 274 -0.72 2.69 -37.16
C VAL A 274 -0.44 1.57 -38.14
N ASP A 275 -0.03 0.40 -37.64
CA ASP A 275 0.20 -0.76 -38.49
C ASP A 275 -1.14 -1.20 -39.12
N PRO A 276 -1.20 -1.46 -40.44
CA PRO A 276 -2.44 -1.86 -41.11
C PRO A 276 -3.10 -3.10 -40.50
N SER A 277 -2.31 -4.01 -39.91
CA SER A 277 -2.83 -5.23 -39.27
C SER A 277 -3.57 -4.95 -37.95
N ASP A 278 -3.13 -3.94 -37.18
CA ASP A 278 -3.85 -3.49 -35.98
C ASP A 278 -5.20 -2.87 -36.34
N LEU A 279 -5.30 -2.23 -37.51
CA LEU A 279 -6.53 -1.64 -38.00
C LEU A 279 -7.54 -2.69 -38.48
N GLU A 280 -7.08 -3.80 -39.07
CA GLU A 280 -7.92 -4.96 -39.40
C GLU A 280 -8.45 -5.65 -38.14
N LEU A 281 -7.61 -5.83 -37.12
CA LEU A 281 -8.01 -6.40 -35.82
C LEU A 281 -9.09 -5.57 -35.13
N LEU A 282 -8.97 -4.23 -35.17
CA LEU A 282 -9.99 -3.33 -34.64
C LEU A 282 -11.31 -3.40 -35.44
N GLN A 283 -11.26 -3.72 -36.73
CA GLN A 283 -12.46 -3.90 -37.55
C GLN A 283 -13.15 -5.24 -37.31
N GLU A 284 -12.40 -6.31 -37.03
CA GLU A 284 -12.97 -7.61 -36.66
C GLU A 284 -13.61 -7.60 -35.26
N LEU A 285 -13.02 -6.90 -34.30
CA LEU A 285 -13.57 -6.79 -32.93
C LEU A 285 -14.84 -5.96 -32.84
N ASN A 286 -15.13 -5.12 -33.83
CA ASN A 286 -16.29 -4.24 -33.85
C ASN A 286 -17.44 -4.77 -34.74
N ARG A 287 -17.38 -6.07 -35.08
CA ARG A 287 -18.35 -6.78 -35.89
C ARG A 287 -19.04 -7.88 -35.08
#